data_AF-A0AAV2JV88-F1
#
_entry.id   AF-A0AAV2JV88-F1
#
_cell.length_a   1.000
_cell.length_b   1.000
_cell.length_c   1.000
_cell.angle_alpha   90.00
_cell.angle_beta   90.00
_cell.angle_gamma   90.00
#
_symmetry.space_group_name_H-M   'P 1'
#
loop_
_entity.id
_entity.type
_entity.pdbx_description
1 polymer ?
#
loop_
_entity_poly.entity_id
_entity_poly.type
_entity_poly.pdbx_seq_one_letter_code
_entity_poly.pdbx_strand_id
1 'polypeptide(L)'
;MSTVASIIRKWNKYGTPGRPVARGFLLQPLAAKLKHYTKFIFVRDPLVRLISAYKNKFLEDNDAYYQVYGIRILKHFSNMSHPSKVNEAGKSRVYPSFQQFLEFITDPDILRTHRLDVHWRPQHQLCLPCTIKYDFVGHQETLQEDADLLLKMLNIDIAFPHSPSIPNNADSVKVWFKSVPKATMRKLYKMYELDFKLFGYPQPPLDDLAAP
;
A
#
# COMPACT_ATOMS: atom_id res chain seq x y z
N MET A 1 -32.87 -23.63 -3.67
CA MET A 1 -31.45 -23.78 -4.06
C MET A 1 -31.16 -22.88 -5.26
N SER A 2 -29.93 -22.39 -5.39
CA SER A 2 -29.40 -21.48 -6.43
C SER A 2 -29.28 -19.99 -6.01
N THR A 3 -28.42 -19.65 -5.05
CA THR A 3 -27.00 -19.22 -5.13
C THR A 3 -26.84 -17.69 -5.19
N VAL A 4 -26.27 -17.17 -4.09
CA VAL A 4 -25.82 -15.81 -3.74
C VAL A 4 -24.82 -15.17 -4.75
N ALA A 5 -24.58 -15.79 -5.90
CA ALA A 5 -23.56 -15.41 -6.88
C ALA A 5 -23.96 -14.29 -7.87
N SER A 6 -25.22 -13.84 -7.89
CA SER A 6 -25.67 -12.77 -8.81
C SER A 6 -25.38 -11.35 -8.27
N ILE A 7 -25.26 -11.19 -6.95
CA ILE A 7 -25.25 -9.87 -6.28
C ILE A 7 -23.87 -9.18 -6.37
N ILE A 8 -22.77 -9.93 -6.54
CA ILE A 8 -21.41 -9.37 -6.48
C ILE A 8 -20.90 -8.89 -7.86
N ARG A 9 -21.42 -9.41 -8.99
CA ARG A 9 -20.86 -9.07 -10.33
C ARG A 9 -21.38 -7.76 -10.96
N LYS A 10 -22.30 -7.02 -10.35
CA LYS A 10 -22.78 -5.73 -10.88
C LYS A 10 -22.15 -4.49 -10.25
N TRP A 11 -21.31 -4.64 -9.23
CA TRP A 11 -20.74 -3.50 -8.47
C TRP A 11 -19.62 -2.73 -9.20
N ASN A 12 -19.10 -3.24 -10.33
CA ASN A 12 -17.91 -2.68 -10.99
C ASN A 12 -18.12 -2.08 -12.39
N LYS A 13 -19.35 -1.81 -12.87
CA LYS A 13 -19.53 -1.32 -14.24
C LYS A 13 -20.00 0.13 -14.44
N TYR A 14 -20.66 0.80 -13.47
CA TYR A 14 -21.22 2.15 -13.72
C TYR A 14 -21.13 3.09 -12.53
N GLY A 15 -19.91 3.34 -12.03
CA GLY A 15 -19.64 4.52 -11.21
C GLY A 15 -19.69 5.79 -12.08
N THR A 16 -20.90 6.26 -12.41
CA THR A 16 -21.11 7.61 -12.96
C THR A 16 -21.31 8.62 -11.82
N PRO A 17 -20.79 9.85 -11.97
CA PRO A 17 -20.99 10.91 -10.98
C PRO A 17 -22.41 11.48 -11.08
N GLY A 18 -23.08 11.60 -9.93
CA GLY A 18 -24.35 12.32 -9.80
C GLY A 18 -25.58 11.43 -9.65
N ARG A 19 -25.83 10.95 -8.43
CA ARG A 19 -27.18 10.87 -7.79
C ARG A 19 -27.00 10.51 -6.31
N PRO A 20 -27.82 11.07 -5.40
CA PRO A 20 -27.63 10.92 -3.98
C PRO A 20 -27.97 9.48 -3.57
N VAL A 21 -26.94 8.70 -3.24
CA VAL A 21 -27.15 7.43 -2.54
C VAL A 21 -27.84 7.77 -1.23
N ALA A 22 -28.99 7.16 -0.97
CA ALA A 22 -29.76 7.35 0.26
C ALA A 22 -28.85 7.11 1.48
N ARG A 23 -28.31 8.20 2.03
CA ARG A 23 -27.27 8.18 3.06
C ARG A 23 -27.75 7.48 4.34
N GLY A 24 -29.05 7.39 4.59
CA GLY A 24 -29.59 6.84 5.85
C GLY A 24 -29.55 5.32 5.98
N PHE A 25 -29.80 4.55 4.91
CA PHE A 25 -30.12 3.12 5.04
C PHE A 25 -28.89 2.20 5.09
N LEU A 26 -27.76 2.61 4.52
CA LEU A 26 -26.50 1.85 4.56
C LEU A 26 -25.62 2.21 5.78
N LEU A 27 -25.87 3.36 6.41
CA LEU A 27 -25.06 3.82 7.55
C LEU A 27 -25.45 3.15 8.87
N GLN A 28 -26.72 2.78 9.08
CA GLN A 28 -27.13 2.13 10.33
C GLN A 28 -26.43 0.77 10.55
N PRO A 29 -26.36 -0.14 9.56
CA PRO A 29 -25.62 -1.40 9.73
C PRO A 29 -24.12 -1.18 9.96
N LEU A 30 -23.51 -0.17 9.33
CA LEU A 30 -22.09 0.14 9.53
C LEU A 30 -21.83 0.76 10.90
N ALA A 31 -22.66 1.70 11.36
CA ALA A 31 -22.55 2.31 12.66
C ALA A 31 -22.72 1.28 13.79
N ALA A 32 -23.67 0.35 13.64
CA ALA A 32 -23.83 -0.77 14.55
C ALA A 32 -22.57 -1.66 14.60
N LYS A 33 -22.00 -2.01 13.44
CA LYS A 33 -20.74 -2.77 13.39
C LYS A 33 -19.57 -2.03 14.04
N LEU A 34 -19.40 -0.73 13.75
CA LEU A 34 -18.35 0.08 14.37
C LEU A 34 -18.50 0.22 15.88
N LYS A 35 -19.74 0.18 16.38
CA LYS A 35 -20.05 0.23 17.82
C LYS A 35 -19.81 -1.09 18.53
N HIS A 36 -20.12 -2.22 17.88
CA HIS A 36 -20.21 -3.52 18.56
C HIS A 36 -19.08 -4.48 18.25
N TYR A 37 -18.33 -4.30 17.16
CA TYR A 37 -17.24 -5.21 16.80
C TYR A 37 -15.90 -4.69 17.29
N THR A 38 -15.01 -5.60 17.67
CA THR A 38 -13.59 -5.30 17.84
C THR A 38 -13.01 -4.88 16.49
N LYS A 39 -12.42 -3.69 16.43
CA LYS A 39 -11.80 -3.13 15.23
C LYS A 39 -10.31 -3.21 15.41
N PHE A 40 -9.63 -3.89 14.50
CA PHE A 40 -8.18 -3.97 14.50
C PHE A 40 -7.61 -3.63 13.12
N ILE A 41 -6.36 -3.18 13.10
CA ILE A 41 -5.56 -2.99 11.89
C ILE A 41 -4.17 -3.54 12.11
N PHE A 42 -3.55 -4.01 11.03
CA PHE A 42 -2.13 -4.29 10.97
C PHE A 42 -1.47 -3.31 10.02
N VAL A 43 -0.45 -2.62 10.51
CA VAL A 43 0.30 -1.60 9.77
C VAL A 43 1.74 -2.06 9.55
N ARG A 44 2.43 -1.43 8.60
CA ARG A 44 3.84 -1.69 8.29
C ARG A 44 4.62 -0.38 8.21
N ASP A 45 5.92 -0.41 8.48
CA ASP A 45 6.79 0.74 8.26
C ASP A 45 6.60 1.27 6.83
N PRO A 46 6.36 2.59 6.65
CA PRO A 46 6.06 3.16 5.34
C PRO A 46 7.13 2.89 4.27
N LEU A 47 8.42 2.90 4.62
CA LEU A 47 9.51 2.68 3.67
C LEU A 47 9.63 1.20 3.31
N VAL A 48 9.49 0.33 4.30
CA VAL A 48 9.49 -1.13 4.08
C VAL A 48 8.31 -1.53 3.20
N ARG A 49 7.13 -0.93 3.42
CA ARG A 49 5.94 -1.17 2.58
C ARG A 49 6.17 -0.77 1.12
N LEU A 50 6.87 0.32 0.87
CA LEU A 50 7.22 0.76 -0.50
C LEU A 50 8.19 -0.22 -1.19
N ILE A 51 9.20 -0.70 -0.47
CA ILE A 51 10.12 -1.73 -0.99
C ILE A 51 9.33 -3.00 -1.32
N SER A 52 8.48 -3.46 -0.41
CA SER A 52 7.64 -4.65 -0.60
C SER A 52 6.71 -4.49 -1.81
N ALA A 53 6.07 -3.32 -1.96
CA ALA A 53 5.21 -3.03 -3.10
C ALA A 53 6.02 -3.06 -4.41
N TYR A 54 7.17 -2.39 -4.47
CA TYR A 54 8.00 -2.35 -5.67
C TYR A 54 8.46 -3.76 -6.09
N LYS A 55 8.98 -4.56 -5.14
CA LYS A 55 9.41 -5.94 -5.41
C LYS A 55 8.27 -6.78 -6.00
N ASN A 56 7.11 -6.77 -5.34
CA ASN A 56 5.96 -7.58 -5.77
C ASN A 56 5.32 -7.09 -7.09
N LYS A 57 5.38 -5.80 -7.40
CA LYS A 57 4.70 -5.24 -8.59
C LYS A 57 5.59 -5.10 -9.81
N PHE A 58 6.91 -5.00 -9.64
CA PHE A 58 7.85 -4.73 -10.73
C PHE A 58 9.04 -5.67 -10.82
N LEU A 59 9.37 -6.45 -9.79
CA LEU A 59 10.46 -7.44 -9.87
C LEU A 59 9.95 -8.87 -10.01
N GLU A 60 8.75 -9.13 -9.50
CA GLU A 60 7.99 -10.35 -9.80
C GLU A 60 7.27 -10.21 -11.13
N ASP A 61 7.01 -11.34 -11.80
CA ASP A 61 6.33 -11.37 -13.09
C ASP A 61 4.85 -10.98 -12.95
N ASN A 62 4.59 -9.67 -13.03
CA ASN A 62 3.28 -9.07 -12.81
C ASN A 62 2.88 -8.18 -13.99
N ASP A 63 2.40 -8.82 -15.05
CA ASP A 63 1.95 -8.15 -16.28
C ASP A 63 0.91 -7.06 -16.05
N ALA A 64 -0.05 -7.30 -15.15
CA ALA A 64 -1.11 -6.34 -14.89
C ALA A 64 -0.57 -5.02 -14.34
N TYR A 65 0.32 -5.07 -13.33
CA TYR A 65 0.94 -3.86 -12.77
C TYR A 65 1.93 -3.23 -13.73
N TYR A 66 2.64 -4.03 -14.51
CA TYR A 66 3.52 -3.53 -15.54
C TYR A 66 2.77 -2.69 -16.58
N GLN A 67 1.64 -3.20 -17.09
CA GLN A 67 0.83 -2.48 -18.09
C GLN A 67 0.22 -1.20 -17.52
N VAL A 68 -0.25 -1.21 -16.28
CA VAL A 68 -0.93 -0.06 -15.66
C VAL A 68 0.07 0.99 -15.18
N TYR A 69 1.12 0.60 -14.47
CA TYR A 69 2.05 1.51 -13.82
C TYR A 69 3.43 1.50 -14.44
N GLY A 70 3.98 0.32 -14.77
CA GLY A 70 5.33 0.20 -15.32
C GLY A 70 5.54 1.04 -16.57
N ILE A 71 4.64 0.91 -17.54
CA ILE A 71 4.69 1.71 -18.79
C ILE A 71 4.52 3.21 -18.50
N ARG A 72 3.65 3.60 -17.55
CA ARG A 72 3.42 5.01 -17.21
C ARG A 72 4.63 5.65 -16.56
N ILE A 73 5.24 4.96 -15.60
CA ILE A 73 6.46 5.40 -14.93
C ILE A 73 7.57 5.57 -15.98
N LEU A 74 7.78 4.56 -16.82
CA LEU A 74 8.81 4.64 -17.87
C LEU A 74 8.56 5.80 -18.84
N LYS A 75 7.33 6.00 -19.32
CA LYS A 75 6.98 7.15 -20.19
C LYS A 75 7.18 8.51 -19.52
N HIS A 76 7.06 8.58 -18.20
CA HIS A 76 7.25 9.82 -17.44
C HIS A 76 8.74 10.19 -17.33
N PHE A 77 9.64 9.22 -17.13
CA PHE A 77 11.09 9.48 -16.96
C PHE A 77 11.92 9.30 -18.21
N SER A 78 11.39 8.60 -19.21
CA SER A 78 12.08 8.35 -20.46
C SER A 78 11.17 8.74 -21.61
N ASN A 79 11.72 9.40 -22.63
CA ASN A 79 11.03 9.62 -23.91
C ASN A 79 10.75 8.29 -24.67
N MET A 80 10.74 7.15 -23.99
CA MET A 80 10.40 5.85 -24.54
C MET A 80 8.89 5.78 -24.76
N SER A 81 8.48 5.99 -26.02
CA SER A 81 7.09 5.85 -26.45
C SER A 81 6.56 4.41 -26.27
N HIS A 82 7.47 3.41 -26.25
CA HIS A 82 7.18 1.99 -26.06
C HIS A 82 8.38 1.27 -25.39
N PRO A 83 8.41 1.09 -24.05
CA PRO A 83 9.39 0.20 -23.44
C PRO A 83 9.10 -1.22 -23.96
N SER A 84 10.11 -1.81 -24.62
CA SER A 84 9.98 -2.98 -25.48
C SER A 84 9.26 -4.16 -24.83
N LYS A 85 8.26 -4.71 -25.54
CA LYS A 85 7.70 -6.05 -25.31
C LYS A 85 8.75 -7.10 -25.68
N VAL A 86 8.92 -8.15 -24.87
CA VAL A 86 8.87 -9.53 -25.39
C VAL A 86 8.15 -10.40 -24.35
N ASN A 87 7.20 -11.19 -24.85
CA ASN A 87 6.34 -12.11 -24.13
C ASN A 87 6.66 -13.52 -24.67
N GLU A 88 6.54 -14.55 -23.83
CA GLU A 88 6.61 -16.01 -24.06
C GLU A 88 7.79 -16.62 -24.88
N ALA A 89 8.59 -15.84 -25.61
CA ALA A 89 9.65 -16.31 -26.52
C ALA A 89 11.07 -15.77 -26.20
N GLY A 90 11.32 -15.31 -24.96
CA GLY A 90 12.67 -15.06 -24.43
C GLY A 90 13.40 -13.77 -24.87
N LYS A 91 12.93 -12.58 -24.46
CA LYS A 91 13.78 -11.35 -24.42
C LYS A 91 13.30 -10.32 -23.37
N SER A 92 14.24 -9.49 -22.93
CA SER A 92 14.22 -8.63 -21.73
C SER A 92 13.13 -7.55 -21.70
N ARG A 93 12.32 -7.52 -20.63
CA ARG A 93 11.39 -6.42 -20.29
C ARG A 93 12.12 -5.40 -19.43
N VAL A 94 12.07 -4.12 -19.84
CA VAL A 94 12.60 -3.02 -19.02
C VAL A 94 11.58 -2.66 -17.95
N TYR A 95 12.02 -2.69 -16.68
CA TYR A 95 11.23 -2.27 -15.53
C TYR A 95 11.68 -0.89 -15.04
N PRO A 96 10.76 -0.05 -14.53
CA PRO A 96 11.16 1.20 -13.89
C PRO A 96 12.05 0.89 -12.69
N SER A 97 13.06 1.73 -12.43
CA SER A 97 13.88 1.59 -11.23
C SER A 97 13.08 1.95 -9.97
N PHE A 98 13.57 1.54 -8.79
CA PHE A 98 12.96 1.91 -7.51
C PHE A 98 12.91 3.43 -7.32
N GLN A 99 13.97 4.13 -7.73
CA GLN A 99 14.00 5.59 -7.74
C GLN A 99 12.91 6.19 -8.63
N GLN A 100 12.79 5.73 -9.88
CA GLN A 100 11.74 6.21 -10.80
C GLN A 100 10.34 5.94 -10.26
N PHE A 101 10.13 4.79 -9.62
CA PHE A 101 8.88 4.48 -8.95
C PHE A 101 8.58 5.50 -7.82
N LEU A 102 9.53 5.80 -6.94
CA LEU A 102 9.33 6.75 -5.85
C LEU A 102 9.13 8.18 -6.35
N GLU A 103 9.89 8.61 -7.35
CA GLU A 103 9.72 9.91 -7.98
C GLU A 103 8.34 10.03 -8.62
N PHE A 104 7.88 8.99 -9.32
CA PHE A 104 6.54 8.95 -9.92
C PHE A 104 5.42 9.09 -8.89
N ILE A 105 5.46 8.31 -7.80
CA ILE A 105 4.37 8.33 -6.82
C ILE A 105 4.38 9.61 -5.97
N THR A 106 5.50 10.32 -5.91
CA THR A 106 5.64 11.60 -5.19
C THR A 106 5.53 12.82 -6.10
N ASP A 107 5.30 12.64 -7.40
CA ASP A 107 5.13 13.72 -8.36
C ASP A 107 3.79 14.46 -8.11
N PRO A 108 3.79 15.79 -7.92
CA PRO A 108 2.59 16.57 -7.66
C PRO A 108 1.54 16.52 -8.77
N ASP A 109 1.94 16.47 -10.03
CA ASP A 109 1.02 16.39 -11.17
C ASP A 109 0.38 15.01 -11.26
N ILE A 110 1.14 13.95 -10.97
CA ILE A 110 0.60 12.60 -10.84
C ILE A 110 -0.42 12.54 -9.68
N LEU A 111 -0.06 13.07 -8.51
CA LEU A 111 -0.94 13.07 -7.32
C LEU A 111 -2.22 13.89 -7.53
N ARG A 112 -2.18 14.95 -8.34
CA ARG A 112 -3.34 15.78 -8.67
C ARG A 112 -4.31 15.09 -9.63
N THR A 113 -3.79 14.28 -10.54
CA THR A 113 -4.55 13.69 -11.66
C THR A 113 -4.96 12.24 -11.42
N HIS A 114 -4.29 11.54 -10.52
CA HIS A 114 -4.48 10.11 -10.29
C HIS A 114 -4.61 9.78 -8.81
N ARG A 115 -5.38 8.72 -8.53
CA ARG A 115 -5.41 8.11 -7.20
C ARG A 115 -4.22 7.16 -7.05
N LEU A 116 -3.50 7.24 -5.93
CA LEU A 116 -2.45 6.28 -5.59
C LEU A 116 -3.03 4.87 -5.44
N ASP A 117 -2.28 3.87 -5.86
CA ASP A 117 -2.64 2.47 -5.66
C ASP A 117 -2.71 2.13 -4.17
N VAL A 118 -3.54 1.15 -3.81
CA VAL A 118 -3.68 0.71 -2.43
C VAL A 118 -2.38 0.14 -1.83
N HIS A 119 -1.40 -0.27 -2.65
CA HIS A 119 -0.13 -0.80 -2.14
C HIS A 119 0.85 0.29 -1.68
N TRP A 120 0.74 1.50 -2.23
CA TRP A 120 1.60 2.65 -1.85
C TRP A 120 0.80 3.91 -1.48
N ARG A 121 -0.52 3.82 -1.27
CA ARG A 121 -1.26 4.90 -0.62
C ARG A 121 -0.98 4.89 0.89
N PRO A 122 -0.75 6.04 1.55
CA PRO A 122 -0.57 6.09 3.00
C PRO A 122 -1.66 5.33 3.77
N GLN A 123 -1.26 4.59 4.79
CA GLN A 123 -2.12 3.72 5.60
C GLN A 123 -3.18 4.53 6.32
N HIS A 124 -2.88 5.73 6.81
CA HIS A 124 -3.88 6.60 7.43
C HIS A 124 -5.00 6.99 6.47
N GLN A 125 -4.73 7.04 5.15
CA GLN A 125 -5.76 7.32 4.15
C GLN A 125 -6.58 6.09 3.76
N LEU A 126 -6.05 4.88 3.99
CA LEU A 126 -6.75 3.63 3.73
C LEU A 126 -7.60 3.21 4.92
N CYS A 127 -7.05 3.31 6.13
CA CYS A 127 -7.64 2.82 7.37
C CYS A 127 -8.40 3.90 8.13
N LEU A 128 -8.21 5.19 7.81
CA LEU A 128 -8.92 6.31 8.44
C LEU A 128 -8.89 6.27 9.99
N PRO A 129 -7.72 6.07 10.63
CA PRO A 129 -7.61 5.93 12.09
C PRO A 129 -8.06 7.18 12.86
N CYS A 130 -8.12 8.36 12.21
CA CYS A 130 -8.69 9.56 12.80
C CYS A 130 -10.23 9.52 12.91
N THR A 131 -10.89 8.63 12.16
CA THR A 131 -12.36 8.44 12.17
C THR A 131 -12.75 7.15 12.88
N ILE A 132 -11.99 6.08 12.66
CA ILE A 132 -12.24 4.76 13.24
C ILE A 132 -11.37 4.62 14.49
N LYS A 133 -12.02 4.48 15.66
CA LYS A 133 -11.34 4.15 16.91
C LYS A 133 -10.98 2.67 16.89
N TYR A 134 -9.75 2.34 16.54
CA TYR A 134 -9.27 0.95 16.59
C TYR A 134 -9.03 0.51 18.03
N ASP A 135 -9.46 -0.72 18.33
CA ASP A 135 -9.27 -1.37 19.63
C ASP A 135 -7.89 -2.06 19.70
N PHE A 136 -7.28 -2.33 18.53
CA PHE A 136 -5.95 -2.92 18.39
C PHE A 136 -5.24 -2.40 17.13
N VAL A 137 -3.95 -2.08 17.26
CA VAL A 137 -3.06 -1.74 16.15
C VAL A 137 -1.83 -2.63 16.27
N GLY A 138 -1.72 -3.60 15.38
CA GLY A 138 -0.55 -4.48 15.28
C GLY A 138 0.39 -4.05 14.16
N HIS A 139 1.61 -4.57 14.19
CA HIS A 139 2.69 -4.23 13.27
C HIS A 139 3.11 -5.47 12.50
N GLN A 140 3.31 -5.35 11.19
CA GLN A 140 3.79 -6.47 10.37
C GLN A 140 5.22 -6.88 10.72
N GLU A 141 5.98 -5.99 11.36
CA GLU A 141 7.29 -6.27 11.93
C GLU A 141 7.25 -7.30 13.07
N THR A 142 6.13 -7.36 13.80
CA THR A 142 5.85 -8.26 14.94
C THR A 142 4.56 -9.06 14.69
N LEU A 143 4.35 -9.47 13.43
CA LEU A 143 3.08 -10.03 12.97
C LEU A 143 2.62 -11.24 13.79
N GLN A 144 3.54 -12.14 14.12
CA GLN A 144 3.22 -13.36 14.87
C GLN A 144 2.78 -13.00 16.29
N GLU A 145 3.58 -12.21 16.99
CA GLU A 145 3.35 -11.79 18.36
C GLU A 145 2.05 -10.98 18.48
N ASP A 146 1.82 -10.05 17.56
CA ASP A 146 0.63 -9.19 17.55
C ASP A 146 -0.63 -9.95 17.16
N ALA A 147 -0.53 -10.92 16.24
CA ALA A 147 -1.66 -11.80 15.91
C ALA A 147 -2.04 -12.69 17.09
N ASP A 148 -1.06 -13.28 17.78
CA ASP A 148 -1.30 -14.12 18.96
C ASP A 148 -1.93 -13.29 20.10
N LEU A 149 -1.46 -12.05 20.32
CA LEU A 149 -2.04 -11.13 21.28
C LEU A 149 -3.50 -10.77 20.92
N LEU A 150 -3.78 -10.48 19.65
CA LEU A 150 -5.13 -10.17 19.20
C LEU A 150 -6.07 -11.37 19.38
N LEU A 151 -5.65 -12.59 19.02
CA LEU A 151 -6.47 -13.80 19.20
C LEU A 151 -6.80 -14.05 20.68
N LYS A 152 -5.82 -13.83 21.57
CA LYS A 152 -6.03 -13.87 23.02
C LYS A 152 -7.01 -12.80 23.49
N MET A 153 -6.91 -11.56 23.01
CA MET A 153 -7.87 -10.48 23.32
C MET A 153 -9.30 -10.81 22.88
N LEU A 154 -9.45 -11.57 21.79
CA LEU A 154 -10.74 -12.02 21.26
C LEU A 154 -11.28 -13.29 21.92
N ASN A 155 -10.53 -13.90 22.86
CA ASN A 155 -10.83 -15.18 23.46
C ASN A 155 -11.05 -16.30 22.41
N ILE A 156 -10.21 -16.29 21.37
CA ILE A 156 -10.21 -17.27 20.28
C ILE A 156 -9.05 -18.24 20.49
N ASP A 157 -9.39 -19.53 20.64
CA ASP A 157 -8.41 -20.61 20.83
C ASP A 157 -8.01 -21.22 19.47
N ILE A 158 -7.25 -20.46 18.69
CA ILE A 158 -6.68 -20.88 17.41
C ILE A 158 -5.26 -20.33 17.33
N ALA A 159 -4.32 -21.09 16.78
CA ALA A 159 -2.96 -20.61 16.53
C ALA A 159 -2.90 -19.78 15.22
N PHE A 160 -2.22 -18.63 15.25
CA PHE A 160 -1.90 -17.94 14.01
C PHE A 160 -0.90 -18.78 13.20
N PRO A 161 -1.12 -18.99 11.88
CA PRO A 161 -0.23 -19.81 11.08
C PRO A 161 1.16 -19.18 11.07
N HIS A 162 2.17 -20.00 11.36
CA HIS A 162 3.56 -19.55 11.37
C HIS A 162 3.94 -19.01 10.00
N SER A 163 4.04 -17.69 9.89
CA SER A 163 4.61 -17.04 8.71
C SER A 163 6.12 -16.95 8.92
N PRO A 164 6.97 -17.44 8.00
CA PRO A 164 8.37 -17.10 8.06
C PRO A 164 8.47 -15.57 8.11
N SER A 165 9.17 -15.05 9.11
CA SER A 165 9.41 -13.63 9.22
C SER A 165 10.10 -13.19 7.95
N ILE A 166 9.45 -12.35 7.14
CA ILE A 166 10.13 -11.70 6.03
C ILE A 166 11.12 -10.76 6.69
N PRO A 167 12.45 -10.93 6.55
CA PRO A 167 13.40 -10.11 7.27
C PRO A 167 13.24 -8.66 6.84
N ASN A 168 12.55 -7.87 7.66
CA ASN A 168 12.56 -6.41 7.58
C ASN A 168 13.89 -5.95 8.20
N ASN A 169 15.02 -6.30 7.59
CA ASN A 169 16.27 -5.74 8.06
C ASN A 169 16.27 -4.25 7.71
N ALA A 170 16.48 -3.39 8.70
CA ALA A 170 16.74 -1.97 8.50
C ALA A 170 17.88 -1.74 7.48
N ASP A 171 18.80 -2.71 7.38
CA ASP A 171 19.85 -2.76 6.34
C ASP A 171 19.29 -2.79 4.92
N SER A 172 18.13 -3.42 4.71
CA SER A 172 17.45 -3.40 3.41
C SER A 172 16.96 -2.00 3.07
N VAL A 173 16.41 -1.24 4.04
CA VAL A 173 15.91 0.12 3.78
C VAL A 173 17.05 1.03 3.35
N LYS A 174 18.18 1.03 4.06
CA LYS A 174 19.36 1.81 3.67
C LYS A 174 19.82 1.47 2.24
N VAL A 175 19.90 0.18 1.90
CA VAL A 175 20.35 -0.26 0.57
C VAL A 175 19.41 0.16 -0.54
N TRP A 176 18.10 0.10 -0.34
CA TRP A 176 17.10 0.50 -1.35
C TRP A 176 17.03 2.02 -1.52
N PHE A 177 17.19 2.78 -0.44
CA PHE A 177 17.05 4.24 -0.47
C PHE A 177 18.33 4.99 -0.79
N LYS A 178 19.51 4.34 -0.75
CA LYS A 178 20.82 5.00 -1.00
C LYS A 178 20.91 5.78 -2.31
N SER A 179 20.17 5.40 -3.35
CA SER A 179 20.20 6.06 -4.66
C SER A 179 19.04 7.03 -4.87
N VAL A 180 18.15 7.17 -3.88
CA VAL A 180 16.97 8.04 -3.97
C VAL A 180 17.40 9.47 -3.64
N PRO A 181 17.12 10.48 -4.48
CA PRO A 181 17.49 11.86 -4.21
C PRO A 181 16.87 12.38 -2.91
N LYS A 182 17.62 13.18 -2.14
CA LYS A 182 17.12 13.86 -0.93
C LYS A 182 15.81 14.61 -1.15
N ALA A 183 15.66 15.26 -2.30
CA ALA A 183 14.41 15.96 -2.67
C ALA A 183 13.21 15.00 -2.73
N THR A 184 13.39 13.83 -3.34
CA THR A 184 12.37 12.76 -3.40
C THR A 184 12.10 12.20 -2.01
N MET A 185 13.14 11.96 -1.22
CA MET A 185 12.99 11.47 0.16
C MET A 185 12.20 12.44 1.05
N ARG A 186 12.41 13.76 0.91
CA ARG A 186 11.64 14.79 1.63
C ARG A 186 10.16 14.80 1.21
N LYS A 187 9.87 14.69 -0.09
CA LYS A 187 8.49 14.56 -0.59
C LYS A 187 7.82 13.30 -0.04
N LEU A 188 8.56 12.18 -0.03
CA LEU A 188 8.09 10.90 0.49
C LEU A 188 7.78 11.00 1.98
N TYR A 189 8.69 11.54 2.79
CA TYR A 189 8.43 11.74 4.21
C TYR A 189 7.19 12.58 4.45
N LYS A 190 7.05 13.71 3.74
CA LYS A 190 5.84 14.56 3.85
C LYS A 190 4.56 13.80 3.50
N MET A 191 4.61 12.90 2.52
CA MET A 191 3.46 12.08 2.14
C MET A 191 3.06 11.06 3.23
N TYR A 192 4.02 10.47 3.93
CA TYR A 192 3.79 9.43 4.94
C TYR A 192 3.95 9.92 6.39
N GLU A 193 4.13 11.21 6.63
CA GLU A 193 4.40 11.78 7.96
C GLU A 193 3.37 11.33 9.01
N LEU A 194 2.09 11.32 8.63
CA LEU A 194 1.02 10.85 9.51
C LEU A 194 1.07 9.35 9.77
N ASP A 195 1.53 8.53 8.82
CA ASP A 195 1.71 7.10 9.08
C ASP A 195 2.81 6.87 10.13
N PHE A 196 3.94 7.59 10.01
CA PHE A 196 5.01 7.49 11.01
C PHE A 196 4.50 7.88 12.41
N LYS A 197 3.81 9.03 12.51
CA LYS A 197 3.32 9.55 13.79
C LYS A 197 2.20 8.72 14.40
N LEU A 198 1.17 8.37 13.62
CA LEU A 198 -0.02 7.70 14.15
C LEU A 198 0.24 6.24 14.53
N PHE A 199 1.23 5.60 13.90
CA PHE A 199 1.51 4.18 14.10
C PHE A 199 2.83 3.92 14.85
N GLY A 200 3.44 4.96 15.42
CA GLY A 200 4.60 4.81 16.30
C GLY A 200 5.89 4.36 15.60
N TYR A 201 6.04 4.62 14.30
CA TYR A 201 7.29 4.34 13.59
C TYR A 201 8.30 5.47 13.79
N PRO A 202 9.60 5.15 13.97
CA PRO A 202 10.63 6.16 14.08
C PRO A 202 10.72 6.98 12.80
N GLN A 203 10.95 8.28 12.95
CA GLN A 203 11.23 9.13 11.80
C GLN A 203 12.52 8.66 11.12
N PRO A 204 12.51 8.43 9.79
CA PRO A 204 13.70 8.00 9.07
C PRO A 204 14.76 9.13 9.05
N PRO A 205 16.06 8.81 9.19
CA PRO A 205 17.13 9.79 9.08
C PRO A 205 17.28 10.24 7.61
N LEU A 206 16.54 11.29 7.23
CA LEU A 206 16.35 11.70 5.84
C LEU A 206 17.66 12.03 5.12
N ASP A 207 18.62 12.62 5.82
CA ASP A 207 19.90 13.05 5.24
C ASP A 207 20.92 11.91 5.11
N ASP A 208 20.76 10.82 5.89
CA ASP A 208 21.66 9.66 5.90
C ASP A 208 21.17 8.51 5.00
N LEU A 209 19.87 8.49 4.68
CA LEU A 209 19.26 7.45 3.85
C LEU A 209 19.32 7.72 2.35
N ALA A 210 19.39 9.00 1.96
CA ALA A 210 19.18 9.43 0.59
C ALA A 210 20.47 9.91 -0.08
N ALA A 211 20.53 9.76 -1.40
CA ALA A 211 21.60 10.30 -2.23
C ALA A 211 21.63 11.85 -2.12
N PRO A 212 22.84 12.45 -2.10
CA PRO A 212 23.01 13.91 -2.08
C PRO A 212 22.13 14.66 -3.07
#